data_AF-A0A4Q3VY75-F1
#
_entry.id   AF-A0A4Q3VY75-F1
#
_cell.length_a   1.000
_cell.length_b   1.000
_cell.length_c   1.000
_cell.angle_alpha   90.00
_cell.angle_beta   90.00
_cell.angle_gamma   90.00
#
_symmetry.space_group_name_H-M   'P 1'
#
loop_
_entity.id
_entity.type
_entity.pdbx_description
1 polymer ?
#
loop_
_entity_poly.entity_id
_entity_poly.type
_entity_poly.pdbx_seq_one_letter_code
_entity_poly.pdbx_strand_id
1 'polypeptide(L)'
;MAVGVEMLTRPVQPVLDRYIAGEIDEATFLKDADWKGQWGFDFKFYRPLFEACRQNRVPMVALNVPRPWVRAVGRGGLVALPPEARGELPWPIEVGAGQHRKVFEGLLGGHPMTGTQGDNMLAAQTVWDEGMADTAIRWRRTHPVDTMVIIAGSGHMLYGQGINLRIARRAGQRGLNILMIDGKQPAWVANGAADVVIAPQ
;
A
#
# COMPACT_ATOMS: atom_id res chain seq x y z
N MET A 1 15.00 4.41 10.74
CA MET A 1 14.28 3.89 9.57
C MET A 1 13.06 3.09 10.03
N ALA A 2 12.01 2.99 9.22
CA ALA A 2 10.85 2.11 9.45
C ALA A 2 10.38 1.47 8.13
N VAL A 3 9.60 0.39 8.20
CA VAL A 3 9.05 -0.32 7.04
C VAL A 3 7.51 -0.32 7.10
N GLY A 4 6.85 0.34 6.15
CA GLY A 4 5.40 0.27 5.99
C GLY A 4 4.99 -0.83 5.02
N VAL A 5 3.93 -1.58 5.33
CA VAL A 5 3.44 -2.69 4.50
C VAL A 5 1.97 -2.51 4.13
N GLU A 6 1.65 -2.72 2.85
CA GLU A 6 0.28 -2.73 2.31
C GLU A 6 -0.56 -3.90 2.87
N MET A 7 0.10 -5.00 3.21
CA MET A 7 -0.53 -6.30 3.51
C MET A 7 -1.42 -6.29 4.74
N LEU A 8 -1.15 -5.35 5.66
CA LEU A 8 -1.79 -5.28 6.97
C LEU A 8 -2.56 -3.99 7.11
N THR A 9 -3.71 -4.09 7.75
CA THR A 9 -4.58 -2.94 8.02
C THR A 9 -4.29 -2.34 9.39
N ARG A 10 -4.55 -1.05 9.57
CA ARG A 10 -4.25 -0.30 10.81
C ARG A 10 -4.66 -1.02 12.11
N PRO A 11 -5.83 -1.67 12.22
CA PRO A 11 -6.21 -2.36 13.46
C PRO A 11 -5.25 -3.50 13.87
N VAL A 12 -4.45 -4.02 12.93
CA VAL A 12 -3.48 -5.09 13.17
C VAL A 12 -2.17 -4.56 13.78
N GLN A 13 -1.93 -3.24 13.81
CA GLN A 13 -0.68 -2.64 14.29
C GLN A 13 -0.22 -3.20 15.66
N PRO A 14 -1.07 -3.36 16.69
CA PRO A 14 -0.62 -3.90 17.98
C PRO A 14 -0.10 -5.35 17.87
N VAL A 15 -0.69 -6.18 17.01
CA VAL A 15 -0.24 -7.57 16.79
C VAL A 15 1.09 -7.57 16.04
N LEU A 16 1.24 -6.69 15.04
CA LEU A 16 2.48 -6.51 14.30
C LEU A 16 3.62 -6.07 15.23
N ASP A 17 3.38 -5.09 16.10
CA ASP A 17 4.37 -4.58 17.04
C ASP A 17 4.89 -5.68 17.96
N ARG A 18 3.99 -6.49 18.54
CA ARG A 18 4.35 -7.64 19.38
C ARG A 18 5.19 -8.67 18.63
N TYR A 19 4.86 -8.94 17.37
CA TYR A 19 5.62 -9.88 16.55
C TYR A 19 7.03 -9.37 16.24
N ILE A 20 7.18 -8.09 15.89
CA ILE A 20 8.47 -7.45 15.60
C ILE A 20 9.32 -7.28 16.87
N ALA A 21 8.69 -7.05 18.04
CA ALA A 21 9.36 -7.04 19.35
C ALA A 21 9.80 -8.45 19.79
N GLY A 22 9.30 -9.50 19.15
CA GLY A 22 9.61 -10.88 19.45
C GLY A 22 8.80 -11.49 20.60
N GLU A 23 7.73 -10.82 21.03
CA GLU A 23 6.85 -11.25 22.11
C GLU A 23 5.91 -12.39 21.71
N ILE A 24 5.63 -12.53 20.41
CA ILE A 24 4.85 -13.63 19.85
C ILE A 24 5.63 -14.34 18.75
N ASP A 25 5.34 -15.63 18.58
CA ASP A 25 5.87 -16.43 17.48
C ASP A 25 5.10 -16.17 16.16
N GLU A 26 5.61 -16.73 15.06
CA GLU A 26 5.01 -16.57 13.75
C GLU A 26 3.60 -17.18 13.70
N ALA A 27 3.39 -18.35 14.29
CA ALA A 27 2.09 -19.02 14.26
C ALA A 27 1.01 -18.17 14.94
N THR A 28 1.32 -17.58 16.09
CA THR A 28 0.44 -16.63 16.80
C THR A 28 0.23 -15.36 16.00
N PHE A 29 1.30 -14.79 15.42
CA PHE A 29 1.17 -13.61 14.55
C PHE A 29 0.23 -13.85 13.38
N LEU A 30 0.40 -14.93 12.62
CA LEU A 30 -0.42 -15.21 11.44
C LEU A 30 -1.90 -15.42 11.77
N LYS A 31 -2.17 -16.01 12.94
CA LYS A 31 -3.52 -16.20 13.45
C LYS A 31 -4.13 -14.86 13.90
N ASP A 32 -3.45 -14.14 14.79
CA ASP A 32 -3.99 -12.93 15.42
C ASP A 32 -4.07 -11.74 14.45
N ALA A 33 -3.18 -11.69 13.46
CA ALA A 33 -3.23 -10.73 12.36
C ALA A 33 -4.26 -11.10 11.28
N ASP A 34 -4.87 -12.29 11.36
CA ASP A 34 -5.70 -12.88 10.30
C ASP A 34 -5.01 -12.77 8.92
N TRP A 35 -3.75 -13.23 8.81
CA TRP A 35 -2.95 -13.04 7.59
C TRP A 35 -3.66 -13.55 6.33
N LYS A 36 -4.33 -14.71 6.44
CA LYS A 36 -5.08 -15.31 5.33
C LYS A 36 -6.30 -14.45 4.94
N GLY A 37 -7.07 -13.94 5.89
CA GLY A 37 -8.23 -13.09 5.63
C GLY A 37 -7.88 -11.67 5.23
N GLN A 38 -6.75 -11.13 5.69
CA GLN A 38 -6.22 -9.81 5.32
C GLN A 38 -5.54 -9.85 3.96
N TRP A 39 -4.57 -10.73 3.75
CA TRP A 39 -3.73 -10.68 2.55
C TRP A 39 -4.05 -11.79 1.55
N GLY A 40 -4.07 -13.04 2.01
CA GLY A 40 -4.45 -14.21 1.19
C GLY A 40 -3.31 -14.85 0.40
N PHE A 41 -2.15 -14.21 0.29
CA PHE A 41 -0.93 -14.86 -0.21
C PHE A 41 -0.22 -15.63 0.90
N ASP A 42 0.56 -16.65 0.50
CA ASP A 42 1.40 -17.42 1.42
C ASP A 42 2.43 -16.50 2.11
N PHE A 43 2.45 -16.54 3.44
CA PHE A 43 3.36 -15.70 4.23
C PHE A 43 4.82 -15.97 3.91
N LYS A 44 5.18 -17.16 3.40
CA LYS A 44 6.58 -17.47 3.03
C LYS A 44 7.21 -16.46 2.07
N PHE A 45 6.41 -15.82 1.21
CA PHE A 45 6.91 -14.81 0.28
C PHE A 45 7.28 -13.49 0.97
N TYR A 46 6.77 -13.27 2.18
CA TYR A 46 6.95 -12.06 2.97
C TYR A 46 7.82 -12.29 4.22
N ARG A 47 7.91 -13.53 4.69
CA ARG A 47 8.68 -13.95 5.86
C ARG A 47 10.10 -13.33 5.89
N PRO A 48 10.91 -13.35 4.81
CA PRO A 48 12.26 -12.78 4.88
C PRO A 48 12.29 -11.28 5.25
N LEU A 49 11.31 -10.50 4.75
CA LEU A 49 11.18 -9.09 5.09
C LEU A 49 10.87 -8.88 6.58
N PHE A 50 9.91 -9.65 7.09
CA PHE A 50 9.46 -9.55 8.48
C PHE A 50 10.55 -10.02 9.45
N GLU A 51 11.22 -11.13 9.14
CA GLU A 51 12.36 -11.63 9.92
C GLU A 51 13.51 -10.62 9.94
N ALA A 52 13.85 -10.01 8.80
CA ALA A 52 14.86 -8.97 8.74
C ALA A 52 14.50 -7.76 9.62
N CYS A 53 13.24 -7.32 9.60
CA CYS A 53 12.79 -6.22 10.47
C CYS A 53 12.86 -6.61 11.94
N ARG A 54 12.40 -7.82 12.30
CA ARG A 54 12.46 -8.35 13.67
C ARG A 54 13.89 -8.47 14.20
N GLN A 55 14.80 -9.07 13.43
CA GLN A 55 16.21 -9.26 13.79
C GLN A 55 16.92 -7.92 14.02
N ASN A 56 16.63 -6.92 13.19
CA ASN A 56 17.26 -5.60 13.25
C ASN A 56 16.47 -4.59 14.09
N ARG A 57 15.37 -5.01 14.74
CA ARG A 57 14.46 -4.14 15.50
C ARG A 57 14.00 -2.90 14.71
N VAL A 58 13.76 -3.08 13.40
CA VAL A 58 13.22 -2.03 12.54
C VAL A 58 11.69 -2.03 12.71
N PRO A 59 11.08 -0.90 13.14
CA PRO A 59 9.64 -0.81 13.28
C PRO A 59 8.92 -1.11 11.97
N MET A 60 7.85 -1.89 12.04
CA MET A 60 6.96 -2.13 10.89
C MET A 60 5.62 -1.43 11.11
N VAL A 61 5.01 -0.94 10.03
CA VAL A 61 3.76 -0.17 10.08
C VAL A 61 2.71 -0.82 9.17
N ALA A 62 1.55 -1.17 9.72
CA ALA A 62 0.39 -1.66 8.99
C ALA A 62 -0.32 -0.49 8.30
N LEU A 63 -0.01 -0.28 7.03
CA LEU A 63 -0.38 0.97 6.34
C LEU A 63 -1.86 1.03 5.96
N ASN A 64 -2.49 -0.11 5.71
CA ASN A 64 -3.68 -0.14 4.88
C ASN A 64 -4.97 0.14 5.66
N VAL A 65 -6.00 0.59 4.96
CA VAL A 65 -7.35 0.75 5.51
C VAL A 65 -8.11 -0.57 5.48
N PRO A 66 -9.17 -0.74 6.29
CA PRO A 66 -9.97 -1.96 6.30
C PRO A 66 -10.44 -2.36 4.89
N ARG A 67 -10.14 -3.61 4.49
CA ARG A 67 -10.55 -4.16 3.19
C ARG A 67 -12.04 -4.02 2.88
N PRO A 68 -12.97 -4.17 3.85
CA PRO A 68 -14.39 -3.96 3.60
C PRO A 68 -14.70 -2.58 3.01
N TRP A 69 -13.96 -1.53 3.39
CA TRP A 69 -14.16 -0.18 2.85
C TRP A 69 -13.80 -0.11 1.38
N VAL A 70 -12.63 -0.64 1.01
CA VAL A 70 -12.16 -0.68 -0.38
C VAL A 70 -13.09 -1.51 -1.25
N ARG A 71 -13.58 -2.66 -0.75
CA ARG A 71 -14.58 -3.47 -1.44
C ARG A 71 -15.93 -2.75 -1.60
N ALA A 72 -16.36 -1.99 -0.59
CA ALA A 72 -17.58 -1.20 -0.67
C ALA A 72 -17.46 -0.13 -1.75
N VAL A 73 -16.33 0.59 -1.78
CA VAL A 73 -16.05 1.61 -2.80
C VAL A 73 -15.95 1.00 -4.20
N GLY A 74 -15.30 -0.15 -4.35
CA GLY A 74 -15.23 -0.85 -5.64
C GLY A 74 -16.59 -1.26 -6.20
N ARG A 75 -17.60 -1.44 -5.35
CA ARG A 75 -18.97 -1.77 -5.76
C ARG A 75 -19.87 -0.55 -5.94
N GLY A 76 -19.78 0.43 -5.05
CA GLY A 76 -20.74 1.53 -4.94
C GLY A 76 -20.14 2.93 -4.96
N GLY A 77 -18.85 3.07 -5.27
CA GLY A 77 -18.14 4.35 -5.26
C GLY A 77 -17.93 4.91 -3.86
N LEU A 78 -17.41 6.14 -3.77
CA LEU A 78 -17.07 6.77 -2.48
C LEU A 78 -18.27 6.93 -1.54
N VAL A 79 -19.49 7.02 -2.08
CA VAL A 79 -20.72 7.10 -1.28
C VAL A 79 -21.01 5.84 -0.48
N ALA A 80 -20.40 4.71 -0.85
CA ALA A 80 -20.49 3.45 -0.13
C ALA A 80 -19.51 3.34 1.05
N LEU A 81 -18.65 4.35 1.28
CA LEU A 81 -17.85 4.40 2.49
C LEU A 81 -18.76 4.58 3.71
N PRO A 82 -18.53 3.81 4.78
CA PRO A 82 -19.32 3.96 5.98
C PRO A 82 -18.91 5.26 6.72
N PRO A 83 -19.79 5.83 7.55
CA PRO A 83 -19.55 7.13 8.20
C PRO A 83 -18.22 7.21 8.97
N GLU A 84 -17.82 6.13 9.64
CA GLU A 84 -16.58 6.03 10.39
C GLU A 84 -15.32 6.21 9.52
N ALA A 85 -15.40 5.92 8.22
CA ALA A 85 -14.28 6.09 7.31
C ALA A 85 -13.89 7.57 7.11
N ARG A 86 -14.83 8.51 7.33
CA ARG A 86 -14.56 9.95 7.19
C ARG A 86 -13.54 10.49 8.19
N GLY A 87 -13.42 9.87 9.37
CA GLY A 87 -12.41 10.24 10.37
C GLY A 87 -11.05 9.58 10.15
N GLU A 88 -11.00 8.54 9.32
CA GLU A 88 -9.82 7.71 9.11
C GLU A 88 -9.15 7.94 7.74
N LEU A 89 -9.85 8.56 6.80
CA LEU A 89 -9.31 8.91 5.49
C LEU A 89 -9.20 10.43 5.34
N PRO A 90 -8.22 10.93 4.56
CA PRO A 90 -8.20 12.34 4.21
C PRO A 90 -9.47 12.68 3.41
N TRP A 91 -10.15 13.76 3.80
CA TRP A 91 -11.35 14.24 3.13
C TRP A 91 -11.19 15.69 2.65
N PRO A 92 -11.67 16.05 1.45
CA PRO A 92 -12.27 15.17 0.43
C PRO A 92 -11.25 14.22 -0.22
N ILE A 93 -11.72 13.05 -0.64
CA ILE A 93 -10.91 12.10 -1.43
C ILE A 93 -10.95 12.54 -2.89
N GLU A 94 -9.82 13.03 -3.39
CA GLU A 94 -9.66 13.37 -4.81
C GLU A 94 -9.37 12.09 -5.62
N VAL A 95 -10.42 11.49 -6.18
CA VAL A 95 -10.27 10.34 -7.09
C VAL A 95 -9.35 10.73 -8.24
N GLY A 96 -8.27 9.95 -8.43
CA GLY A 96 -7.26 10.37 -9.38
C GLY A 96 -7.77 10.40 -10.82
N ALA A 97 -7.28 11.38 -11.58
CA ALA A 97 -7.66 11.62 -12.97
C ALA A 97 -6.42 11.64 -13.87
N GLY A 98 -6.61 11.85 -15.18
CA GLY A 98 -5.52 12.03 -16.13
C GLY A 98 -4.53 10.86 -16.13
N GLN A 99 -3.28 11.12 -15.73
CA GLN A 99 -2.23 10.10 -15.74
C GLN A 99 -2.52 8.94 -14.76
N HIS A 100 -3.04 9.20 -13.56
CA HIS A 100 -3.39 8.14 -12.62
C HIS A 100 -4.41 7.15 -13.21
N ARG A 101 -5.45 7.66 -13.89
CA ARG A 101 -6.43 6.82 -14.58
C ARG A 101 -5.79 5.97 -15.68
N LYS A 102 -4.92 6.57 -16.50
CA LYS A 102 -4.20 5.84 -17.57
C LYS A 102 -3.34 4.70 -17.02
N VAL A 103 -2.63 4.95 -15.92
CA VAL A 103 -1.82 3.91 -15.26
C VAL A 103 -2.70 2.80 -14.72
N PHE A 104 -3.80 3.15 -14.07
CA PHE A 104 -4.78 2.21 -13.56
C PHE A 104 -5.39 1.33 -14.65
N GLU A 105 -5.86 1.92 -15.75
CA GLU A 105 -6.40 1.19 -16.91
C GLU A 105 -5.34 0.27 -17.56
N GLY A 106 -4.09 0.72 -17.63
CA GLY A 106 -2.97 -0.09 -18.10
C GLY A 106 -2.75 -1.35 -17.25
N LEU A 107 -2.87 -1.24 -15.92
CA LEU A 107 -2.73 -2.38 -14.99
C LEU A 107 -3.86 -3.41 -15.12
N LEU A 108 -5.04 -2.98 -15.57
CA LEU A 108 -6.20 -3.86 -15.81
C LEU A 108 -6.16 -4.53 -17.20
N GLY A 109 -5.01 -4.54 -17.87
CA GLY A 109 -4.84 -5.14 -19.19
C GLY A 109 -5.07 -4.16 -20.35
N GLY A 110 -5.11 -2.85 -20.08
CA GLY A 110 -5.14 -1.81 -21.11
C GLY A 110 -6.49 -1.58 -21.77
N HIS A 111 -7.54 -2.28 -21.35
CA HIS A 111 -8.90 -2.00 -21.80
C HIS A 111 -9.50 -0.86 -20.96
N PRO A 112 -10.01 0.22 -21.59
CA PRO A 112 -10.71 1.28 -20.88
C PRO A 112 -11.88 0.67 -20.10
N MET A 113 -11.84 0.82 -18.78
CA MET A 113 -12.96 0.45 -17.93
C MET A 113 -14.04 1.52 -18.09
N THR A 114 -14.96 1.30 -19.02
CA THR A 114 -16.05 2.25 -19.28
C THR A 114 -17.16 2.13 -18.25
N GLY A 115 -17.71 3.27 -17.85
CA GLY A 115 -18.87 3.33 -16.97
C GLY A 115 -18.55 3.27 -15.48
N THR A 116 -19.61 3.21 -14.68
CA THR A 116 -19.55 3.37 -13.22
C THR A 116 -18.66 2.35 -12.52
N GLN A 117 -18.53 1.14 -13.06
CA GLN A 117 -17.68 0.11 -12.48
C GLN A 117 -16.19 0.50 -12.54
N GLY A 118 -15.74 1.05 -13.66
CA GLY A 118 -14.36 1.55 -13.80
C GLY A 118 -14.04 2.68 -12.83
N ASP A 119 -14.98 3.63 -12.73
CA ASP A 119 -14.85 4.76 -11.81
C ASP A 119 -14.82 4.31 -10.35
N ASN A 120 -15.64 3.32 -9.99
CA ASN A 120 -15.66 2.76 -8.65
C ASN A 120 -14.37 2.00 -8.31
N MET A 121 -13.80 1.26 -9.26
CA MET A 121 -12.53 0.57 -9.02
C MET A 121 -11.36 1.55 -8.92
N LEU A 122 -11.34 2.61 -9.73
CA LEU A 122 -10.35 3.68 -9.61
C LEU A 122 -10.47 4.44 -8.28
N ALA A 123 -11.70 4.69 -7.83
CA ALA A 123 -11.97 5.24 -6.51
C ALA A 123 -11.48 4.31 -5.39
N ALA A 124 -11.66 3.00 -5.53
CA ALA A 124 -11.18 2.02 -4.58
C ALA A 124 -9.64 1.99 -4.50
N GLN A 125 -8.95 2.04 -5.64
CA GLN A 125 -7.49 2.16 -5.66
C GLN A 125 -7.02 3.47 -5.04
N THR A 126 -7.73 4.58 -5.29
CA THR A 126 -7.44 5.87 -4.65
C THR A 126 -7.59 5.78 -3.13
N VAL A 127 -8.64 5.13 -2.62
CA VAL A 127 -8.84 4.93 -1.17
C VAL A 127 -7.71 4.11 -0.56
N TRP A 128 -7.19 3.10 -1.27
CA TRP A 128 -6.00 2.36 -0.86
C TRP A 128 -4.77 3.26 -0.75
N ASP A 129 -4.46 4.01 -1.80
CA ASP A 129 -3.29 4.89 -1.83
C ASP A 129 -3.36 5.97 -0.75
N GLU A 130 -4.52 6.62 -0.61
CA GLU A 130 -4.76 7.65 0.41
C GLU A 130 -4.65 7.08 1.81
N GLY A 131 -5.23 5.89 2.03
CA GLY A 131 -5.16 5.19 3.31
C GLY A 131 -3.72 4.88 3.74
N MET A 132 -2.93 4.32 2.82
CA MET A 132 -1.53 3.99 3.08
C MET A 132 -0.67 5.23 3.29
N ALA A 133 -0.81 6.24 2.43
CA ALA A 133 -0.11 7.51 2.57
C ALA A 133 -0.48 8.23 3.87
N ASP A 134 -1.75 8.23 4.25
CA ASP A 134 -2.22 8.81 5.50
C ASP A 134 -1.57 8.15 6.71
N THR A 135 -1.54 6.82 6.75
CA THR A 135 -0.90 6.08 7.85
C THR A 135 0.59 6.42 7.92
N ALA A 136 1.29 6.42 6.78
CA ALA A 136 2.72 6.75 6.72
C ALA A 136 3.00 8.18 7.26
N ILE A 137 2.21 9.17 6.81
CA ILE A 137 2.34 10.56 7.25
C ILE A 137 2.08 10.68 8.75
N ARG A 138 0.97 10.11 9.25
CA ARG A 138 0.61 10.17 10.68
C ARG A 138 1.66 9.50 11.55
N TRP A 139 2.12 8.31 11.16
CA TRP A 139 3.12 7.56 11.92
C TRP A 139 4.44 8.33 12.02
N ARG A 140 4.94 8.90 10.92
CA ARG A 140 6.19 9.67 10.91
C ARG A 140 6.12 10.97 11.73
N ARG A 141 4.93 11.54 11.93
CA ARG A 141 4.76 12.74 12.78
C ARG A 141 5.03 12.45 14.26
N THR A 142 4.75 11.24 14.72
CA THR A 142 4.95 10.83 16.12
C THR A 142 6.19 9.96 16.33
N HIS A 143 6.79 9.46 15.24
CA HIS A 143 8.00 8.63 15.26
C HIS A 143 9.03 9.21 14.29
N PRO A 144 9.91 10.11 14.75
CA PRO A 144 10.91 10.73 13.89
C PRO A 144 11.89 9.67 13.41
N VAL A 145 11.77 9.28 12.15
CA VAL A 145 12.72 8.44 11.42
C VAL A 145 13.13 9.14 10.14
N ASP A 146 14.40 9.00 9.76
CA ASP A 146 14.94 9.61 8.54
C ASP A 146 14.24 9.06 7.29
N THR A 147 14.02 7.74 7.26
CA THR A 147 13.49 7.02 6.11
C THR A 147 12.38 6.06 6.50
N MET A 148 11.29 6.06 5.72
CA MET A 148 10.29 4.99 5.71
C MET A 148 10.33 4.30 4.35
N VAL A 149 10.52 2.98 4.34
CA VAL A 149 10.42 2.15 3.15
C VAL A 149 9.00 1.59 3.07
N ILE A 150 8.30 1.80 1.98
CA ILE A 150 6.93 1.29 1.78
C ILE A 150 6.97 0.10 0.82
N ILE A 151 6.47 -1.05 1.28
CA ILE A 151 6.33 -2.26 0.50
C ILE A 151 4.87 -2.40 0.08
N ALA A 152 4.63 -2.22 -1.21
CA ALA A 152 3.32 -2.26 -1.84
C ALA A 152 3.41 -2.88 -3.25
N GLY A 153 2.27 -3.31 -3.78
CA GLY A 153 2.14 -3.73 -5.17
C GLY A 153 2.50 -2.60 -6.12
N SER A 154 3.08 -2.93 -7.28
CA SER A 154 3.54 -1.96 -8.27
C SER A 154 2.45 -0.98 -8.70
N GLY A 155 1.19 -1.42 -8.74
CA GLY A 155 0.06 -0.56 -9.06
C GLY A 155 -0.13 0.66 -8.16
N HIS A 156 0.40 0.61 -6.94
CA HIS A 156 0.36 1.69 -5.95
C HIS A 156 1.55 2.66 -6.04
N MET A 157 2.42 2.50 -7.04
CA MET A 157 3.64 3.32 -7.15
C MET A 157 4.07 3.66 -8.59
N LEU A 158 3.59 2.92 -9.60
CA LEU A 158 3.98 3.15 -10.99
C LEU A 158 3.74 4.60 -11.44
N TYR A 159 4.72 5.14 -12.17
CA TYR A 159 4.75 6.53 -12.65
C TYR A 159 4.57 7.59 -11.57
N GLY A 160 4.86 7.23 -10.32
CA GLY A 160 4.64 8.07 -9.16
C GLY A 160 3.18 8.49 -8.97
N GLN A 161 2.20 7.72 -9.47
CA GLN A 161 0.78 8.09 -9.44
C GLN A 161 0.00 7.56 -8.24
N GLY A 162 0.58 6.67 -7.43
CA GLY A 162 -0.09 6.09 -6.26
C GLY A 162 0.32 6.74 -4.94
N ILE A 163 0.83 5.96 -3.98
CA ILE A 163 1.16 6.38 -2.61
C ILE A 163 2.07 7.61 -2.59
N ASN A 164 3.13 7.62 -3.39
CA ASN A 164 4.08 8.73 -3.44
C ASN A 164 3.44 10.05 -3.90
N LEU A 165 2.46 10.01 -4.82
CA LEU A 165 1.68 11.20 -5.21
C LEU A 165 0.92 11.76 -4.00
N ARG A 166 0.28 10.88 -3.23
CA ARG A 166 -0.53 11.28 -2.06
C ARG A 166 0.34 11.88 -0.96
N ILE A 167 1.50 11.27 -0.71
CA ILE A 167 2.49 11.80 0.25
C ILE A 167 3.00 13.17 -0.19
N ALA A 168 3.38 13.33 -1.46
CA ALA A 168 3.86 14.59 -1.99
C ALA A 168 2.82 15.71 -1.88
N ARG A 169 1.56 15.44 -2.26
CA ARG A 169 0.48 16.43 -2.20
C ARG A 169 0.19 16.88 -0.76
N ARG A 170 0.26 15.97 0.21
CA ARG A 170 -0.20 16.22 1.58
C ARG A 170 0.88 16.66 2.55
N ALA A 171 2.12 16.23 2.33
CA ALA A 171 3.23 16.48 3.24
C ALA A 171 4.40 17.23 2.58
N GLY A 172 4.34 17.50 1.27
CA GLY A 172 5.45 18.10 0.52
C GLY A 172 6.70 17.20 0.44
N GLN A 173 6.58 15.94 0.85
CA GLN A 173 7.68 14.99 0.89
C GLN A 173 7.76 14.24 -0.45
N ARG A 174 8.98 14.10 -0.97
CA ARG A 174 9.24 13.28 -2.16
C ARG A 174 9.91 11.98 -1.72
N GLY A 175 9.46 10.88 -2.29
CA GLY A 175 10.04 9.56 -2.14
C GLY A 175 10.59 9.06 -3.47
N LEU A 176 11.37 7.97 -3.42
CA LEU A 176 11.79 7.23 -4.59
C LEU A 176 10.85 6.04 -4.82
N ASN A 177 10.51 5.80 -6.08
CA ASN A 177 9.82 4.61 -6.54
C ASN A 177 10.86 3.58 -6.99
N ILE A 178 10.89 2.41 -6.35
CA ILE A 178 11.75 1.28 -6.74
C ILE A 178 10.89 0.13 -7.25
N LEU A 179 10.97 -0.17 -8.54
CA LEU A 179 10.23 -1.26 -9.16
C LEU A 179 11.07 -2.54 -9.20
N MET A 180 10.58 -3.58 -8.55
CA MET A 180 11.15 -4.93 -8.64
C MET A 180 10.49 -5.67 -9.81
N ILE A 181 11.29 -6.21 -10.72
CA ILE A 181 10.84 -7.04 -11.84
C ILE A 181 11.50 -8.41 -11.81
N ASP A 182 10.93 -9.39 -12.50
CA ASP A 182 11.59 -10.68 -12.67
C ASP A 182 12.82 -10.51 -13.59
N GLY A 183 14.00 -10.83 -13.09
CA GLY A 183 15.25 -10.77 -13.86
C GLY A 183 15.58 -12.05 -14.63
N LYS A 184 14.79 -13.12 -14.49
CA LYS A 184 15.04 -14.40 -15.19
C LYS A 184 14.82 -14.31 -16.70
N GLN A 185 14.07 -13.31 -17.17
CA GLN A 185 13.78 -13.10 -18.58
C GLN A 185 14.00 -11.62 -18.95
N PRO A 186 14.42 -11.32 -20.19
CA PRO A 186 14.46 -9.96 -20.67
C PRO A 186 13.08 -9.29 -20.53
N ALA A 187 13.05 -8.12 -19.88
CA ALA A 187 11.83 -7.36 -19.65
C ALA A 187 11.98 -5.93 -20.18
N TRP A 188 10.92 -5.43 -20.80
CA TRP A 188 10.83 -4.05 -21.24
C TRP A 188 10.11 -3.24 -20.16
N VAL A 189 10.75 -2.18 -19.68
CA VAL A 189 10.14 -1.26 -18.72
C VAL A 189 10.00 0.10 -19.38
N ALA A 190 8.77 0.63 -19.36
CA ALA A 190 8.49 1.95 -19.91
C ALA A 190 9.25 3.04 -19.14
N ASN A 191 9.72 4.05 -19.87
CA ASN A 191 10.40 5.18 -19.25
C ASN A 191 9.46 5.88 -18.25
N GLY A 192 10.00 6.23 -17.09
CA GLY A 192 9.24 6.86 -16.01
C GLY A 192 8.34 5.91 -15.21
N ALA A 193 8.35 4.60 -15.47
CA ALA A 193 7.59 3.64 -14.67
C ALA A 193 7.96 3.68 -13.18
N ALA A 194 9.25 3.89 -12.87
CA ALA A 194 9.79 4.11 -11.52
C ALA A 194 11.10 4.91 -11.60
N ASP A 195 11.60 5.39 -10.47
CA ASP A 195 12.89 6.10 -10.38
C ASP A 195 14.07 5.12 -10.48
N VAL A 196 13.89 3.91 -9.94
CA VAL A 196 14.84 2.81 -10.02
C VAL A 196 14.11 1.52 -10.40
N VAL A 197 14.71 0.73 -11.27
CA VAL A 197 14.23 -0.61 -11.63
C VAL A 197 15.30 -1.62 -11.25
N ILE A 198 14.91 -2.65 -10.50
CA ILE A 198 15.80 -3.72 -10.06
C ILE A 198 15.29 -5.05 -10.62
N ALA A 199 16.18 -5.73 -11.34
CA ALA A 199 15.97 -7.06 -11.90
C ALA A 199 17.00 -8.02 -11.29
N PRO A 200 16.69 -8.70 -10.17
CA PRO A 200 17.61 -9.64 -9.56
C PRO A 200 17.80 -10.86 -10.47
N GLN A 201 19.05 -11.31 -10.60
CA GLN A 201 19.43 -12.50 -11.37
C GLN A 201 19.05 -13.80 -10.63
#